data_AF-A0A2V8CVB2-F1
#
_entry.id   AF-A0A2V8CVB2-F1
#
_cell.length_a   1.000
_cell.length_b   1.000
_cell.length_c   1.000
_cell.angle_alpha   90.00
_cell.angle_beta   90.00
_cell.angle_gamma   90.00
#
_symmetry.space_group_name_H-M   'P 1'
#
loop_
_entity.id
_entity.type
_entity.pdbx_description
1 polymer ?
#
loop_
_entity_poly.entity_id
_entity_poly.type
_entity_poly.pdbx_seq_one_letter_code
_entity_poly.pdbx_strand_id
1 'polypeptide(L)'
;MTVLWVDQVRSPLGTLTIVEADDALCALAFPVARSRMLARIRSRFPGVVLKRRRDPNGYATRVHGYFSGDFDALNGITVDCGGT
;
A
#
# COMPACT_ATOMS: atom_id res chain seq x y z
N MET A 1 -0.77 19.99 0.67
CA MET A 1 -1.60 18.99 1.36
C MET A 1 -1.55 17.72 0.53
N THR A 2 -0.97 16.64 1.04
CA THR A 2 -0.77 15.39 0.29
C THR A 2 -1.95 14.45 0.53
N VAL A 3 -2.52 13.90 -0.54
CA VAL A 3 -3.58 12.88 -0.45
C VAL A 3 -2.95 11.53 -0.74
N LEU A 4 -3.16 10.56 0.15
CA LEU A 4 -2.78 9.18 -0.10
C LEU A 4 -4.02 8.31 -0.20
N TRP A 5 -3.99 7.38 -1.13
CA TRP A 5 -5.05 6.41 -1.34
C TRP A 5 -4.80 5.16 -0.51
N VAL A 6 -5.86 4.65 0.11
CA VAL A 6 -5.82 3.46 0.95
C VAL A 6 -6.77 2.42 0.38
N ASP A 7 -6.25 1.22 0.18
CA ASP A 7 -7.03 0.05 -0.20
C ASP A 7 -6.75 -1.16 0.71
N GLN A 8 -7.60 -2.18 0.60
CA GLN A 8 -7.46 -3.44 1.32
C GLN A 8 -7.47 -4.63 0.38
N VAL A 9 -6.49 -5.51 0.54
CA VAL A 9 -6.32 -6.72 -0.28
C VAL A 9 -6.44 -7.94 0.60
N ARG A 10 -7.25 -8.91 0.18
CA ARG A 10 -7.30 -10.22 0.84
C ARG A 10 -6.09 -11.05 0.42
N SER A 11 -5.42 -11.64 1.40
CA SER A 11 -4.38 -12.65 1.18
C SER A 11 -4.67 -13.89 2.03
N PRO A 12 -4.04 -15.04 1.72
CA PRO A 12 -4.07 -16.22 2.58
C PRO A 12 -3.59 -15.96 4.02
N LEU A 13 -2.80 -14.90 4.22
CA LEU A 13 -2.25 -14.49 5.52
C LEU A 13 -3.10 -13.41 6.22
N GLY A 14 -4.26 -13.07 5.65
CA GLY A 14 -5.17 -12.04 6.15
C GLY A 14 -5.27 -10.80 5.26
N THR A 15 -6.04 -9.81 5.70
CA THR A 15 -6.28 -8.59 4.93
C THR A 15 -5.13 -7.59 5.07
N LEU A 16 -4.43 -7.35 3.97
CA LEU A 16 -3.38 -6.34 3.86
C LEU A 16 -4.00 -4.96 3.65
N THR A 17 -3.35 -3.93 4.19
CA THR A 17 -3.62 -2.54 3.84
C THR A 17 -2.52 -2.04 2.92
N ILE A 18 -2.92 -1.42 1.82
CA ILE A 18 -2.04 -0.77 0.85
C ILE A 18 -2.24 0.73 0.93
N VAL A 19 -1.15 1.50 0.87
CA VAL A 19 -1.18 2.96 0.80
C VAL A 19 -0.32 3.47 -0.35
N GLU A 20 -0.89 4.35 -1.16
CA GLU A 20 -0.33 4.81 -2.42
C GLU A 20 -0.35 6.35 -2.50
N ALA A 21 0.71 6.95 -3.03
CA ALA A 21 0.79 8.35 -3.42
C ALA A 21 0.90 8.41 -4.94
N ASP A 22 0.02 9.16 -5.60
CA ASP A 22 0.05 9.34 -7.06
C ASP A 22 0.17 8.00 -7.81
N ASP A 23 1.37 7.66 -8.30
CA ASP A 23 1.71 6.42 -9.03
C ASP A 23 2.83 5.62 -8.34
N ALA A 24 2.86 5.62 -7.01
CA ALA A 24 3.83 4.87 -6.22
C ALA A 24 3.20 4.23 -4.96
N LEU A 25 3.60 2.98 -4.69
CA LEU A 25 3.29 2.27 -3.48
C LEU A 25 4.15 2.81 -2.33
N CYS A 26 3.52 3.49 -1.37
CA CYS A 26 4.22 4.08 -0.23
C CYS A 26 4.32 3.13 0.96
N ALA A 27 3.32 2.26 1.14
CA ALA A 27 3.33 1.29 2.23
C ALA A 27 2.42 0.10 1.96
N LEU A 28 2.81 -1.04 2.52
CA LEU A 28 2.02 -2.26 2.58
C LEU A 28 2.19 -2.88 3.97
N ALA A 29 1.09 -3.18 4.66
CA ALA A 29 1.16 -3.78 5.99
C ALA A 29 0.01 -4.72 6.29
N PHE A 30 0.31 -5.79 7.03
CA PHE A 30 -0.66 -6.63 7.70
C PHE A 30 -1.37 -5.89 8.85
N PRO A 31 -2.53 -6.39 9.32
CA PRO A 31 -3.32 -5.74 10.38
C PRO A 31 -2.50 -5.45 11.64
N VAL A 32 -1.62 -6.38 12.05
CA VAL A 32 -0.75 -6.25 13.23
C VAL A 32 0.22 -5.06 13.15
N ALA A 33 0.65 -4.70 11.94
CA ALA A 33 1.61 -3.63 11.70
C ALA A 33 0.95 -2.32 11.25
N ARG A 34 -0.37 -2.32 11.00
CA ARG A 34 -1.09 -1.19 10.41
C ARG A 34 -0.94 0.11 11.20
N SER A 35 -1.06 0.07 12.53
CA SER A 35 -0.93 1.27 13.35
C SER A 35 0.47 1.89 13.27
N ARG A 36 1.51 1.05 13.29
CA ARG A 36 2.92 1.47 13.13
C ARG A 36 3.17 2.03 11.73
N MET A 37 2.63 1.39 10.70
CA MET A 37 2.69 1.87 9.31
C MET A 37 2.08 3.27 9.18
N LEU A 38 0.87 3.48 9.72
CA LEU A 38 0.19 4.78 9.65
C LEU A 38 0.95 5.89 10.40
N ALA A 39 1.57 5.57 11.54
CA ALA A 39 2.42 6.52 12.26
C ALA A 39 3.61 6.99 11.41
N ARG A 40 4.27 6.06 10.68
CA ARG A 40 5.36 6.39 9.75
C ARG A 40 4.89 7.26 8.59
N ILE A 41 3.73 6.94 8.01
CA ILE A 41 3.15 7.74 6.92
C ILE A 41 2.87 9.18 7.38
N ARG A 42 2.28 9.35 8.56
CA ARG A 42 2.01 10.68 9.13
C ARG A 42 3.29 11.46 9.44
N SER A 43 4.35 10.77 9.88
CA SER A 43 5.66 11.38 10.09
C SER A 43 6.32 11.81 8.78
N ARG A 44 6.12 11.04 7.70
CA ARG A 44 6.73 11.31 6.40
C ARG A 44 6.00 12.38 5.60
N PHE A 45 4.68 12.40 5.67
CA PHE A 45 3.82 13.34 4.94
C PHE A 45 3.07 14.22 5.94
N PRO A 46 3.65 15.35 6.39
CA PRO A 46 2.97 16.28 7.28
C PRO A 46 1.65 16.77 6.68
N GLY A 47 0.56 16.67 7.44
CA GLY A 47 -0.78 17.07 6.96
C GLY A 47 -1.39 16.14 5.92
N VAL A 48 -0.95 14.88 5.86
CA VAL A 48 -1.51 13.87 4.95
C VAL A 48 -2.99 13.60 5.19
N VAL A 49 -3.74 13.51 4.10
CA VAL A 49 -5.14 13.06 4.09
C VAL A 49 -5.22 11.67 3.49
N LEU A 50 -5.63 10.69 4.30
CA LEU A 50 -5.86 9.32 3.86
C LEU A 50 -7.28 9.21 3.29
N LYS A 51 -7.41 8.84 2.02
CA LYS A 51 -8.71 8.59 1.37
C LYS A 51 -8.81 7.14 0.94
N ARG A 52 -9.99 6.53 1.07
CA ARG A 52 -10.22 5.19 0.55
C ARG A 52 -10.49 5.25 -0.95
N ARG A 53 -9.81 4.41 -1.72
CA ARG A 53 -10.08 4.20 -3.14
C ARG A 53 -9.63 2.79 -3.49
N ARG A 54 -10.47 2.08 -4.25
CA ARG A 54 -10.19 0.71 -4.65
C ARG A 54 -9.26 0.72 -5.86
N ASP A 55 -8.14 0.01 -5.73
CA ASP A 55 -7.12 -0.29 -6.73
C ASP A 55 -6.82 0.85 -7.73
N PRO A 56 -6.40 2.05 -7.27
CA PRO A 56 -6.21 3.19 -8.16
C PRO A 56 -5.10 2.96 -9.20
N ASN A 57 -4.04 2.23 -8.84
CA ASN A 57 -2.89 1.98 -9.70
C ASN A 57 -2.70 0.49 -10.08
N GLY A 58 -3.68 -0.38 -9.79
CA GLY A 58 -3.58 -1.82 -10.08
C GLY A 58 -2.72 -2.62 -9.08
N TYR A 59 -2.17 -1.99 -8.04
CA TYR A 59 -1.29 -2.66 -7.08
C TYR A 59 -2.03 -3.66 -6.21
N ALA A 60 -3.29 -3.41 -5.88
CA ALA A 60 -4.10 -4.37 -5.13
C ALA A 60 -4.31 -5.66 -5.94
N THR A 61 -4.55 -5.52 -7.25
CA THR A 61 -4.66 -6.66 -8.17
C THR A 61 -3.33 -7.41 -8.30
N ARG A 62 -2.20 -6.71 -8.42
CA ARG A 62 -0.86 -7.33 -8.49
C ARG A 62 -0.50 -8.10 -7.22
N VAL A 63 -0.77 -7.50 -6.04
CA VAL A 63 -0.56 -8.17 -4.76
C VAL A 63 -1.43 -9.43 -4.63
N HIS A 64 -2.68 -9.39 -5.11
CA HIS A 64 -3.51 -10.58 -5.17
C HIS A 64 -2.95 -11.66 -6.12
N GLY A 65 -2.41 -11.26 -7.29
CA GLY A 65 -1.74 -12.15 -8.24
C GLY A 65 -0.57 -12.91 -7.61
N TYR A 66 0.26 -12.21 -6.83
CA TYR A 66 1.36 -12.82 -6.07
C TYR A 66 0.88 -13.94 -5.14
N PHE A 67 -0.18 -13.68 -4.37
CA PHE A 67 -0.75 -14.71 -3.49
C PHE A 67 -1.47 -15.83 -4.26
N SER A 68 -1.78 -15.62 -5.53
CA SER A 68 -2.38 -16.64 -6.41
C SER A 68 -1.31 -17.50 -7.12
N GLY A 69 -0.02 -17.26 -6.85
CA GLY A 69 1.10 -18.04 -7.40
C GLY A 69 1.82 -17.38 -8.57
N ASP A 70 1.40 -16.17 -9.00
CA ASP A 70 2.15 -15.37 -9.97
C ASP A 70 3.20 -14.54 -9.25
N PHE A 71 4.37 -15.14 -8.99
CA PHE A 71 5.45 -14.48 -8.25
C PHE A 71 6.03 -13.25 -8.96
N ASP A 72 5.81 -13.12 -10.27
CA ASP A 72 6.22 -11.98 -11.07
C ASP A 72 5.21 -10.83 -11.06
N ALA A 73 4.02 -11.02 -10.49
CA ALA A 73 2.97 -10.00 -10.43
C ALA A 73 3.41 -8.72 -9.69
N LEU A 74 4.39 -8.81 -8.79
CA LEU A 74 4.93 -7.66 -8.06
C LEU A 74 5.99 -6.88 -8.87
N ASN A 75 6.47 -7.44 -9.98
CA ASN A 75 7.48 -6.79 -10.80
C ASN A 75 6.93 -5.49 -11.39
N GLY A 76 7.77 -4.46 -11.42
CA GLY A 76 7.41 -3.15 -11.96
C GLY A 76 6.34 -2.40 -11.15
N ILE A 77 6.09 -2.77 -9.88
CA ILE A 77 5.41 -1.86 -8.95
C ILE A 77 6.39 -0.75 -8.59
N THR A 78 6.04 0.49 -8.91
CA THR A 78 6.78 1.67 -8.45
C THR A 78 6.61 1.78 -6.94
N VAL A 79 7.71 1.85 -6.20
CA VAL A 79 7.70 1.96 -4.74
C VAL A 79 8.31 3.27 -4.30
N ASP A 80 7.69 3.88 -3.29
CA ASP A 80 8.24 5.03 -2.58
C ASP A 80 8.28 4.74 -1.07
N CYS A 81 9.27 3.98 -0.64
CA CYS A 81 9.40 3.51 0.74
C CYS A 81 9.94 4.57 1.71
N GLY A 82 10.58 5.64 1.23
CA GLY A 82 11.04 6.76 2.07
C GLY A 82 12.12 6.43 3.07
N GLY A 83 12.83 5.33 2.84
CA GLY A 83 14.06 4.99 3.56
C GLY A 83 15.26 5.73 2.98
N THR A 84 16.35 5.73 3.74
CA THR A 84 17.70 6.14 3.30
C THR A 84 18.37 5.06 2.49
#